data_AF-A0A939VTL9-F1
#
_entry.id   AF-A0A939VTL9-F1
#
_cell.length_a   1.000
_cell.length_b   1.000
_cell.length_c   1.000
_cell.angle_alpha   90.00
_cell.angle_beta   90.00
_cell.angle_gamma   90.00
#
_symmetry.space_group_name_H-M   'P 1'
#
loop_
_entity.id
_entity.type
_entity.pdbx_description
1 polymer ?
#
loop_
_entity_poly.entity_id
_entity_poly.type
_entity_poly.pdbx_seq_one_letter_code
_entity_poly.pdbx_strand_id
1 'polypeptide(L)'
;GKRDSAPDAQLCLSNPELRKELTRNVMKNIADSRKGTEDFPALYDLSQNDNIRFCRCPDCTRTARKYGAQSGLLLEAVNETARAVAALYPDVMLNTAAYYYTEKPPEGIKPEQNVCITLCDTLSNYAFPHGTPGNTRFYKILTAWGKIAGTLRIWDYHTTYGFNQYGAVILPVVNEDIFNVTFKLLKRNHARRLFNEFGVHFMDDAHDFRVWMFSKTSENPDSDPAALLEEFARGFYGPAAEKFIAYRKLLRESQNRKKPYITMITAPGAFTHLDLQTVVEAQKLFDEGEKLLSGDKVRLRRWHQARFALDRAVLQCGYVLRAEYFRKHGTLRGFPFDDALLKKRCQANFQEQYDLNKTLLNRFFLNQEKQFFQREQERFNTYIYQKKDFLPPQRFAALNPDRYVDLSAFCFNSQYRGMQLVRDPESPTAWAMRDKLPANRNSAKYKSMQKGFSAGIYSYTNGDRPAGFLTKRITGPGYQWYKIARSKVAADEYLYLFDWLLQINLSEAACRFPPNTVFDIYASLKFTGEAFPFGKKGEPDAVWCDRLVLVPADLKIGD
;
A
#
# COMPACT_ATOMS: atom_id res chain seq x y z
N GLY A 1 -34.87 9.63 -0.39
CA GLY A 1 -33.45 9.26 -0.21
C GLY A 1 -33.36 7.77 0.06
N LYS A 2 -32.29 7.10 -0.38
CA LYS A 2 -32.12 5.65 -0.24
C LYS A 2 -31.39 5.34 1.08
N ARG A 3 -31.97 4.49 1.94
CA ARG A 3 -31.25 3.87 3.06
C ARG A 3 -30.50 2.66 2.50
N ASP A 4 -29.25 2.51 2.90
CA ASP A 4 -28.49 1.28 2.65
C ASP A 4 -28.72 0.36 3.85
N SER A 5 -29.19 -0.86 3.59
CA SER A 5 -29.49 -1.86 4.61
C SER A 5 -28.35 -2.86 4.82
N ALA A 6 -27.19 -2.63 4.19
CA ALA A 6 -26.01 -3.43 4.44
C ALA A 6 -25.61 -3.34 5.94
N PRO A 7 -25.19 -4.44 6.57
CA PRO A 7 -24.86 -4.45 8.01
C PRO A 7 -23.75 -3.48 8.41
N ASP A 8 -22.89 -3.10 7.48
CA ASP A 8 -21.77 -2.17 7.66
C ASP A 8 -22.09 -0.73 7.23
N ALA A 9 -23.30 -0.45 6.75
CA ALA A 9 -23.71 0.89 6.35
C ALA A 9 -23.69 1.87 7.54
N GLN A 10 -23.43 3.14 7.25
CA GLN A 10 -23.40 4.16 8.30
C GLN A 10 -24.81 4.46 8.78
N LEU A 11 -24.93 4.71 10.08
CA LEU A 11 -26.18 5.04 10.74
C LEU A 11 -26.71 6.42 10.30
N CYS A 12 -28.03 6.61 10.38
CA CYS A 12 -28.71 7.86 10.00
C CYS A 12 -28.54 8.95 11.06
N LEU A 13 -27.44 9.70 10.98
CA LEU A 13 -27.10 10.74 11.95
C LEU A 13 -28.05 11.95 11.97
N SER A 14 -29.06 12.05 11.12
CA SER A 14 -30.12 13.08 11.23
C SER A 14 -31.34 12.62 12.02
N ASN A 15 -31.40 11.35 12.45
CA ASN A 15 -32.52 10.83 13.23
C ASN A 15 -32.30 11.13 14.72
N PRO A 16 -33.16 11.94 15.38
CA PRO A 16 -32.97 12.33 16.78
C PRO A 16 -33.03 11.14 17.75
N GLU A 17 -33.91 10.16 17.52
CA GLU A 17 -34.00 8.98 18.40
C GLU A 17 -32.75 8.10 18.32
N LEU A 18 -32.13 8.05 17.14
CA LEU A 18 -30.85 7.37 16.97
C LEU A 18 -29.72 8.09 17.70
N ARG A 19 -29.68 9.43 17.68
CA ARG A 19 -28.66 10.21 18.42
C ARG A 19 -28.81 10.04 19.94
N LYS A 20 -30.04 10.00 20.46
CA LYS A 20 -30.32 9.69 21.87
C LYS A 20 -29.80 8.31 22.25
N GLU A 21 -30.09 7.30 21.43
CA GLU A 21 -29.64 5.94 21.65
C GLU A 21 -28.11 5.80 21.55
N LEU A 22 -27.49 6.48 20.60
CA LEU A 22 -26.03 6.59 20.47
C LEU A 22 -25.40 7.15 21.75
N THR A 23 -25.95 8.28 22.24
CA THR A 23 -25.51 8.92 23.48
C THR A 23 -25.65 7.98 24.67
N ARG A 24 -26.80 7.32 24.80
CA ARG A 24 -27.07 6.34 25.87
C ARG A 24 -26.04 5.21 25.88
N ASN A 25 -25.69 4.68 24.70
CA ASN A 25 -24.72 3.61 24.58
C ASN A 25 -23.28 4.06 24.90
N VAL A 26 -22.88 5.26 24.47
CA VAL A 26 -21.57 5.85 24.85
C VAL A 26 -21.48 6.03 26.37
N MET A 27 -22.52 6.60 26.98
CA MET A 27 -22.58 6.81 28.44
C MET A 27 -22.51 5.49 29.21
N LYS A 28 -23.20 4.45 28.72
CA LYS A 28 -23.13 3.10 29.30
C LYS A 28 -21.73 2.52 29.18
N ASN A 29 -21.08 2.64 28.01
CA ASN A 29 -19.73 2.12 27.79
C ASN A 29 -18.71 2.80 28.72
N ILE A 30 -18.80 4.12 28.91
CA ILE A 30 -17.96 4.86 29.86
C ILE A 30 -18.20 4.34 31.28
N ALA A 31 -19.46 4.28 31.71
CA ALA A 31 -19.82 3.80 33.05
C ALA A 31 -19.33 2.37 33.31
N ASP A 32 -19.48 1.47 32.34
CA ASP A 32 -19.06 0.07 32.46
C ASP A 32 -17.54 -0.07 32.51
N SER A 33 -16.81 0.68 31.68
CA SER A 33 -15.34 0.64 31.67
C SER A 33 -14.69 1.18 32.95
N ARG A 34 -15.44 1.97 33.74
CA ARG A 34 -14.99 2.48 35.05
C ARG A 34 -15.33 1.55 36.21
N LYS A 35 -16.03 0.43 35.96
CA LYS A 35 -16.34 -0.55 37.01
C LYS A 35 -15.12 -1.42 37.28
N GLY A 36 -14.51 -1.26 38.45
CA GLY A 36 -13.60 -2.26 39.03
C GLY A 36 -12.11 -2.11 38.70
N THR A 37 -11.69 -1.02 38.04
CA THR A 37 -10.26 -0.70 37.82
C THR A 37 -9.99 0.78 38.04
N GLU A 38 -8.82 1.12 38.60
CA GLU A 38 -8.32 2.51 38.63
C GLU A 38 -7.77 2.96 37.26
N ASP A 39 -7.48 2.00 36.37
CA ASP A 39 -7.06 2.23 35.00
C ASP A 39 -8.28 2.14 34.07
N PHE A 40 -8.75 3.29 33.61
CA PHE A 40 -9.88 3.41 32.67
C PHE A 40 -9.51 4.30 31.48
N PRO A 41 -10.11 4.10 30.30
CA PRO A 41 -9.79 4.91 29.13
C PRO A 41 -10.15 6.39 29.35
N ALA A 42 -9.24 7.28 28.95
CA ALA A 42 -9.51 8.72 28.84
C ALA A 42 -10.08 9.12 27.46
N LEU A 43 -10.06 8.22 26.48
CA LEU A 43 -10.50 8.45 25.10
C LEU A 43 -11.44 7.32 24.67
N TYR A 44 -12.68 7.66 24.29
CA TYR A 44 -13.68 6.70 23.80
C TYR A 44 -13.98 6.97 22.34
N ASP A 45 -13.96 5.94 21.52
CA ASP A 45 -14.17 6.09 20.08
C ASP A 45 -15.66 6.13 19.70
N LEU A 46 -16.02 7.16 18.94
CA LEU A 46 -17.31 7.38 18.30
C LEU A 46 -17.07 7.69 16.82
N SER A 47 -16.53 6.71 16.10
CA SER A 47 -16.20 6.83 14.69
C SER A 47 -17.21 6.14 13.78
N GLN A 48 -17.23 6.58 12.53
CA GLN A 48 -17.90 5.90 11.42
C GLN A 48 -17.29 4.51 11.15
N ASN A 49 -18.05 3.60 10.53
CA ASN A 49 -17.48 2.35 10.01
C ASN A 49 -16.49 2.64 8.87
N ASP A 50 -15.53 1.74 8.64
CA ASP A 50 -14.50 1.87 7.61
C ASP A 50 -15.02 1.61 6.18
N ASN A 51 -15.92 2.47 5.70
CA ASN A 51 -16.46 2.44 4.33
C ASN A 51 -17.14 3.77 3.95
N ILE A 52 -17.54 3.89 2.69
CA ILE A 52 -18.22 5.08 2.13
C ILE A 52 -19.76 4.94 2.04
N ARG A 53 -20.37 3.97 2.71
CA ARG A 53 -21.81 3.67 2.64
C ARG A 53 -22.63 4.54 3.60
N PHE A 54 -22.50 5.86 3.46
CA PHE A 54 -23.19 6.81 4.32
C PHE A 54 -24.66 7.03 3.96
N CYS A 55 -25.47 7.42 4.95
CA CYS A 55 -26.89 7.68 4.77
C CYS A 55 -27.15 8.86 3.81
N ARG A 56 -28.02 8.66 2.81
CA ARG A 56 -28.40 9.67 1.81
C ARG A 56 -29.87 10.07 1.92
N CYS A 57 -30.43 10.06 3.13
CA CYS A 57 -31.78 10.59 3.36
C CYS A 57 -31.81 12.11 3.12
N PRO A 58 -33.00 12.71 2.85
CA PRO A 58 -33.11 14.14 2.60
C PRO A 58 -32.52 15.00 3.72
N ASP A 59 -32.69 14.60 4.98
CA ASP A 59 -32.21 15.35 6.14
C ASP A 59 -30.70 15.29 6.29
N CYS A 60 -30.09 14.10 6.26
CA CYS A 60 -28.62 13.96 6.24
C CYS A 60 -27.99 14.75 5.08
N THR A 61 -28.61 14.69 3.89
CA THR A 61 -28.12 15.43 2.71
C THR A 61 -28.22 16.94 2.93
N ARG A 62 -29.33 17.42 3.49
CA ARG A 62 -29.53 18.84 3.81
C ARG A 62 -28.52 19.34 4.84
N THR A 63 -28.29 18.59 5.92
CA THR A 63 -27.29 18.95 6.95
C THR A 63 -25.88 18.94 6.39
N ALA A 64 -25.50 17.91 5.61
CA ALA A 64 -24.17 17.89 4.99
C ALA A 64 -23.96 19.07 4.02
N ARG A 65 -25.01 19.48 3.28
CA ARG A 65 -24.96 20.67 2.42
C ARG A 65 -24.83 21.96 3.22
N LYS A 66 -25.59 22.10 4.32
CA LYS A 66 -25.51 23.25 5.25
C LYS A 66 -24.08 23.52 5.71
N TYR A 67 -23.30 22.48 5.94
CA TYR A 67 -21.91 22.58 6.40
C TYR A 67 -20.85 22.39 5.31
N GLY A 68 -21.27 22.21 4.06
CA GLY A 68 -20.36 21.98 2.93
C GLY A 68 -19.58 20.66 2.99
N ALA A 69 -19.83 19.78 3.97
CA ALA A 69 -19.10 18.52 4.19
C ALA A 69 -19.93 17.51 5.02
N GLN A 70 -19.69 16.21 4.81
CA GLN A 70 -20.31 15.14 5.61
C GLN A 70 -19.82 15.13 7.06
N SER A 71 -18.59 15.60 7.30
CA SER A 71 -18.06 15.82 8.64
C SER A 71 -18.91 16.76 9.48
N GLY A 72 -19.65 17.70 8.87
CA GLY A 72 -20.54 18.60 9.62
C GLY A 72 -21.75 17.87 10.21
N LEU A 73 -22.33 16.94 9.45
CA LEU A 73 -23.38 16.04 9.94
C LEU A 73 -22.85 15.12 11.06
N LEU A 74 -21.62 14.60 10.89
CA LEU A 74 -20.94 13.81 11.92
C LEU A 74 -20.75 14.63 13.20
N LEU A 75 -20.18 15.85 13.09
CA LEU A 75 -19.93 16.73 14.22
C LEU A 75 -21.21 17.17 14.93
N GLU A 76 -22.33 17.39 14.24
CA GLU A 76 -23.60 17.66 14.93
C GLU A 76 -23.96 16.55 15.93
N ALA A 77 -23.86 15.28 15.52
CA ALA A 77 -24.19 14.14 16.36
C ALA A 77 -23.12 13.88 17.45
N VAL A 78 -21.84 14.02 17.09
CA VAL A 78 -20.72 13.84 18.04
C VAL A 78 -20.74 14.94 19.11
N ASN A 79 -20.93 16.21 18.74
CA ASN A 79 -20.98 17.31 19.71
C ASN A 79 -22.18 17.18 20.66
N GLU A 80 -23.33 16.69 20.18
CA GLU A 80 -24.50 16.40 21.03
C GLU A 80 -24.15 15.37 22.11
N THR A 81 -23.50 14.28 21.72
CA THR A 81 -23.02 13.25 22.65
C THR A 81 -21.93 13.79 23.58
N ALA A 82 -20.99 14.58 23.04
CA ALA A 82 -19.86 15.12 23.78
C ALA A 82 -20.28 16.07 24.90
N ARG A 83 -21.30 16.90 24.68
CA ARG A 83 -21.89 17.76 25.73
C ARG A 83 -22.51 16.94 26.86
N ALA A 84 -23.22 15.85 26.53
CA ALA A 84 -23.78 14.96 27.55
C ALA A 84 -22.69 14.23 28.36
N VAL A 85 -21.61 13.80 27.69
CA VAL A 85 -20.45 13.17 28.33
C VAL A 85 -19.74 14.17 29.25
N ALA A 86 -19.45 15.38 28.78
CA ALA A 86 -18.74 16.39 29.57
C ALA A 86 -19.45 16.76 30.88
N ALA A 87 -20.79 16.69 30.90
CA ALA A 87 -21.58 16.99 32.09
C ALA A 87 -21.41 15.97 33.24
N LEU A 88 -21.02 14.72 32.92
CA LEU A 88 -20.92 13.63 33.92
C LEU A 88 -19.50 13.05 34.03
N TYR A 89 -18.70 13.17 32.97
CA TYR A 89 -17.34 12.66 32.86
C TYR A 89 -16.44 13.73 32.23
N PRO A 90 -16.12 14.82 32.96
CA PRO A 90 -15.35 15.96 32.42
C PRO A 90 -13.91 15.60 32.02
N ASP A 91 -13.39 14.48 32.51
CA ASP A 91 -12.08 13.93 32.18
C ASP A 91 -12.08 13.06 30.91
N VAL A 92 -13.25 12.79 30.32
CA VAL A 92 -13.40 11.96 29.11
C VAL A 92 -13.36 12.80 27.85
N MET A 93 -12.55 12.36 26.89
CA MET A 93 -12.61 12.81 25.50
C MET A 93 -13.30 11.78 24.60
N LEU A 94 -14.06 12.25 23.62
CA LEU A 94 -14.58 11.44 22.52
C LEU A 94 -13.64 11.55 21.31
N ASN A 95 -13.25 10.42 20.72
CA ASN A 95 -12.58 10.39 19.44
C ASN A 95 -13.60 10.23 18.31
N THR A 96 -13.38 10.89 17.18
CA THR A 96 -14.09 10.58 15.94
C THR A 96 -13.18 10.72 14.73
N ALA A 97 -13.31 9.81 13.76
CA ALA A 97 -12.49 9.81 12.54
C ALA A 97 -13.00 10.82 11.50
N ALA A 98 -12.11 11.68 11.01
CA ALA A 98 -12.30 12.45 9.79
C ALA A 98 -11.56 11.73 8.65
N TYR A 99 -12.23 10.73 8.08
CA TYR A 99 -11.63 9.77 7.16
C TYR A 99 -12.55 9.52 5.95
N TYR A 100 -11.98 9.25 4.78
CA TYR A 100 -12.72 9.13 3.52
C TYR A 100 -13.75 10.25 3.30
N TYR A 101 -15.04 9.94 3.41
CA TYR A 101 -16.14 10.86 3.09
C TYR A 101 -16.31 11.97 4.13
N THR A 102 -15.74 11.84 5.34
CA THR A 102 -15.72 12.86 6.40
C THR A 102 -14.38 13.57 6.54
N GLU A 103 -13.43 13.34 5.65
CA GLU A 103 -12.09 13.93 5.72
C GLU A 103 -12.12 15.47 5.54
N LYS A 104 -12.99 15.98 4.67
CA LYS A 104 -13.15 17.43 4.45
C LYS A 104 -13.66 18.09 5.74
N PRO A 105 -12.99 19.10 6.32
CA PRO A 105 -13.52 19.86 7.44
C PRO A 105 -14.84 20.57 7.09
N PRO A 106 -15.79 20.68 8.03
CA PRO A 106 -17.04 21.40 7.80
C PRO A 106 -16.87 22.91 8.02
N GLU A 107 -17.83 23.67 7.49
CA GLU A 107 -17.97 25.10 7.72
C GLU A 107 -19.00 25.35 8.84
N GLY A 108 -18.89 26.44 9.62
CA GLY A 108 -19.94 26.84 10.57
C GLY A 108 -20.20 25.94 11.79
N ILE A 109 -19.41 24.88 12.00
CA ILE A 109 -19.43 24.03 13.20
C ILE A 109 -18.00 23.65 13.59
N LYS A 110 -17.73 23.58 14.90
CA LYS A 110 -16.43 23.17 15.45
C LYS A 110 -16.63 21.99 16.41
N PRO A 111 -15.65 21.08 16.56
CA PRO A 111 -15.69 20.05 17.60
C PRO A 111 -15.80 20.67 18.99
N GLU A 112 -16.51 20.02 19.92
CA GLU A 112 -16.49 20.40 21.35
C GLU A 112 -15.08 20.24 21.95
N GLN A 113 -14.82 20.88 23.09
CA GLN A 113 -13.50 20.85 23.76
C GLN A 113 -13.05 19.43 24.14
N ASN A 114 -14.00 18.55 24.46
CA ASN A 114 -13.75 17.14 24.74
C ASN A 114 -13.90 16.24 23.51
N VAL A 115 -13.75 16.77 22.28
CA VAL A 115 -13.73 15.99 21.04
C VAL A 115 -12.35 16.03 20.40
N CYS A 116 -11.79 14.84 20.16
CA CYS A 116 -10.55 14.59 19.44
C CYS A 116 -10.88 14.13 18.01
N ILE A 117 -10.36 14.82 17.00
CA ILE A 117 -10.51 14.40 15.61
C ILE A 117 -9.32 13.54 15.21
N THR A 118 -9.56 12.28 14.80
CA THR A 118 -8.54 11.43 14.20
C THR A 118 -8.46 11.67 12.69
N LEU A 119 -7.29 12.06 12.19
CA LEU A 119 -6.98 12.10 10.76
C LEU A 119 -6.12 10.90 10.39
N CYS A 120 -6.41 10.29 9.24
CA CYS A 120 -5.65 9.17 8.70
C CYS A 120 -4.86 9.62 7.47
N ASP A 121 -3.55 9.32 7.40
CA ASP A 121 -2.74 9.61 6.21
C ASP A 121 -2.53 8.36 5.35
N THR A 122 -3.34 8.20 4.31
CA THR A 122 -3.30 7.00 3.45
C THR A 122 -2.61 7.22 2.11
N LEU A 123 -2.25 8.45 1.76
CA LEU A 123 -1.83 8.83 0.40
C LEU A 123 -0.51 9.58 0.34
N SER A 124 0.03 10.05 1.47
CA SER A 124 1.36 10.66 1.47
C SER A 124 2.42 9.67 1.05
N ASN A 125 3.41 10.20 0.32
CA ASN A 125 4.65 9.49 0.06
C ASN A 125 5.52 9.53 1.32
N TYR A 126 5.56 8.45 2.08
CA TYR A 126 6.29 8.43 3.35
C TYR A 126 7.82 8.44 3.20
N ALA A 127 8.36 8.40 1.96
CA ALA A 127 9.80 8.59 1.72
C ALA A 127 10.25 10.05 1.92
N PHE A 128 9.31 11.00 2.01
CA PHE A 128 9.57 12.44 2.14
C PHE A 128 8.65 13.10 3.17
N PRO A 129 9.06 14.24 3.77
CA PRO A 129 8.23 14.95 4.75
C PRO A 129 6.90 15.44 4.16
N HIS A 130 5.90 15.67 5.00
CA HIS A 130 4.67 16.35 4.57
C HIS A 130 4.95 17.81 4.17
N GLY A 131 4.15 18.33 3.24
CA GLY A 131 4.25 19.71 2.77
C GLY A 131 5.28 19.93 1.66
N THR A 132 6.15 18.97 1.36
CA THR A 132 7.02 19.02 0.17
C THR A 132 6.21 18.84 -1.12
N PRO A 133 6.76 19.20 -2.30
CA PRO A 133 6.14 18.84 -3.58
C PRO A 133 5.85 17.34 -3.65
N GLY A 134 4.61 16.97 -3.95
CA GLY A 134 4.13 15.58 -3.92
C GLY A 134 3.37 15.20 -2.63
N ASN A 135 3.63 15.85 -1.49
CA ASN A 135 3.04 15.53 -0.18
C ASN A 135 2.19 16.67 0.42
N THR A 136 1.43 17.38 -0.42
CA THR A 136 0.68 18.58 0.04
C THR A 136 -0.75 18.29 0.51
N ARG A 137 -1.32 17.14 0.15
CA ARG A 137 -2.73 16.81 0.45
C ARG A 137 -2.99 16.72 1.95
N PHE A 138 -2.26 15.84 2.64
CA PHE A 138 -2.42 15.66 4.08
C PHE A 138 -2.09 16.95 4.85
N TYR A 139 -1.03 17.67 4.45
CA TYR A 139 -0.71 18.98 5.02
C TYR A 139 -1.89 19.97 4.97
N LYS A 140 -2.61 20.05 3.83
CA LYS A 140 -3.79 20.91 3.68
C LYS A 140 -4.95 20.46 4.58
N ILE A 141 -5.19 19.16 4.70
CA ILE A 141 -6.24 18.60 5.56
C ILE A 141 -5.92 18.87 7.04
N LEU A 142 -4.70 18.57 7.47
CA LEU A 142 -4.19 18.81 8.81
C LEU A 142 -4.33 20.28 9.20
N THR A 143 -3.83 21.19 8.35
CA THR A 143 -3.90 22.64 8.62
C THR A 143 -5.32 23.17 8.62
N ALA A 144 -6.22 22.62 7.80
CA ALA A 144 -7.62 23.04 7.80
C ALA A 144 -8.36 22.57 9.06
N TRP A 145 -8.16 21.32 9.49
CA TRP A 145 -8.70 20.81 10.75
C TRP A 145 -8.10 21.51 11.97
N GLY A 146 -6.80 21.80 11.96
CA GLY A 146 -6.11 22.51 13.03
C GLY A 146 -6.66 23.93 13.29
N LYS A 147 -7.37 24.54 12.33
CA LYS A 147 -8.04 25.84 12.53
C LYS A 147 -9.33 25.75 13.36
N ILE A 148 -9.96 24.58 13.41
CA ILE A 148 -11.30 24.42 14.01
C ILE A 148 -11.33 23.43 15.18
N ALA A 149 -10.41 22.47 15.25
CA ALA A 149 -10.36 21.46 16.30
C ALA A 149 -9.28 21.80 17.34
N GLY A 150 -9.63 21.73 18.62
CA GLY A 150 -8.69 21.98 19.72
C GLY A 150 -7.70 20.82 19.96
N THR A 151 -8.07 19.60 19.56
CA THR A 151 -7.22 18.40 19.68
C THR A 151 -7.35 17.54 18.43
N LEU A 152 -6.22 17.20 17.83
CA LEU A 152 -6.11 16.21 16.76
C LEU A 152 -5.35 14.97 17.24
N ARG A 153 -5.74 13.83 16.68
CA ARG A 153 -4.98 12.58 16.69
C ARG A 153 -4.61 12.22 15.26
N ILE A 154 -3.38 11.78 15.04
CA ILE A 154 -2.97 11.24 13.74
C ILE A 154 -2.90 9.73 13.83
N TRP A 155 -3.53 9.08 12.85
CA TRP A 155 -3.32 7.68 12.52
C TRP A 155 -2.45 7.64 11.26
N ASP A 156 -1.20 7.25 11.43
CA ASP A 156 -0.20 7.21 10.36
C ASP A 156 0.15 5.76 9.99
N TYR A 157 0.61 5.58 8.75
CA TYR A 157 0.93 4.28 8.17
C TYR A 157 2.36 4.28 7.65
N HIS A 158 3.28 3.89 8.52
CA HIS A 158 4.69 3.72 8.21
C HIS A 158 4.99 2.30 7.71
N THR A 159 4.09 1.76 6.90
CA THR A 159 4.15 0.41 6.35
C THR A 159 3.48 0.37 4.97
N THR A 160 3.86 -0.61 4.16
CA THR A 160 3.29 -0.88 2.85
C THR A 160 2.49 -2.16 2.86
N TYR A 161 1.18 -2.01 2.83
CA TYR A 161 0.26 -3.07 2.47
C TYR A 161 0.36 -3.29 0.96
N GLY A 162 0.90 -4.43 0.53
CA GLY A 162 0.94 -4.71 -0.91
C GLY A 162 -0.47 -4.88 -1.47
N PHE A 163 -0.61 -4.75 -2.79
CA PHE A 163 -1.75 -5.38 -3.47
C PHE A 163 -1.69 -6.89 -3.20
N ASN A 164 -2.85 -7.53 -2.95
CA ASN A 164 -3.02 -8.93 -2.53
C ASN A 164 -2.06 -9.96 -3.18
N GLN A 165 -1.57 -9.69 -4.38
CA GLN A 165 -0.60 -10.47 -5.14
C GLN A 165 0.84 -10.50 -4.59
N TYR A 166 1.27 -9.47 -3.86
CA TYR A 166 2.65 -9.33 -3.39
C TYR A 166 2.83 -9.63 -1.90
N GLY A 167 1.74 -9.88 -1.17
CA GLY A 167 1.76 -9.91 0.29
C GLY A 167 2.15 -8.55 0.88
N ALA A 168 2.79 -8.54 2.05
CA ALA A 168 3.30 -7.31 2.65
C ALA A 168 4.54 -6.82 1.88
N VAL A 169 4.44 -5.70 1.15
CA VAL A 169 5.55 -5.09 0.37
C VAL A 169 6.37 -4.18 1.30
N ILE A 170 6.70 -4.69 2.48
CA ILE A 170 7.49 -3.96 3.47
C ILE A 170 8.95 -4.10 3.06
N LEU A 171 9.45 -3.16 2.28
CA LEU A 171 10.81 -3.13 1.73
C LEU A 171 11.58 -1.93 2.29
N PRO A 172 12.92 -1.94 2.24
CA PRO A 172 13.72 -0.90 2.88
C PRO A 172 13.38 0.51 2.40
N VAL A 173 13.11 1.39 3.36
CA VAL A 173 12.81 2.80 3.15
C VAL A 173 13.32 3.60 4.34
N VAL A 174 13.96 4.73 4.07
CA VAL A 174 14.34 5.70 5.08
C VAL A 174 13.18 6.69 5.25
N ASN A 175 12.49 6.59 6.38
CA ASN A 175 11.42 7.51 6.79
C ASN A 175 11.48 7.91 8.27
N GLU A 176 12.48 7.42 8.97
CA GLU A 176 12.72 7.67 10.39
C GLU A 176 13.43 9.00 10.66
N ASP A 177 14.24 9.48 9.72
CA ASP A 177 14.97 10.75 9.80
C ASP A 177 14.08 11.98 9.54
N ILE A 178 12.85 11.78 9.06
CA ILE A 178 11.86 12.85 8.83
C ILE A 178 10.87 13.02 9.99
N PHE A 179 10.91 12.14 11.00
CA PHE A 179 9.98 12.20 12.15
C PHE A 179 10.02 13.56 12.86
N ASN A 180 11.19 14.18 12.99
CA ASN A 180 11.33 15.47 13.66
C ASN A 180 10.57 16.59 12.92
N VAL A 181 10.67 16.63 11.58
CA VAL A 181 9.95 17.58 10.73
C VAL A 181 8.45 17.31 10.81
N THR A 182 8.04 16.05 10.71
CA THR A 182 6.64 15.64 10.80
C THR A 182 6.05 15.99 12.16
N PHE A 183 6.68 15.64 13.28
CA PHE A 183 6.11 15.87 14.61
C PHE A 183 6.04 17.35 14.96
N LYS A 184 6.99 18.19 14.51
CA LYS A 184 6.90 19.65 14.65
C LYS A 184 5.70 20.20 13.88
N LEU A 185 5.47 19.71 12.66
CA LEU A 185 4.29 20.08 11.87
C LEU A 185 2.99 19.66 12.56
N LEU A 186 2.92 18.43 13.07
CA LEU A 186 1.76 17.89 13.78
C LEU A 186 1.47 18.71 15.05
N LYS A 187 2.49 18.95 15.88
CA LYS A 187 2.38 19.75 17.11
C LYS A 187 1.85 21.17 16.85
N ARG A 188 2.31 21.82 15.77
CA ARG A 188 1.85 23.15 15.34
C ARG A 188 0.38 23.21 14.94
N ASN A 189 -0.22 22.08 14.55
CA ASN A 189 -1.61 21.97 14.13
C ASN A 189 -2.48 21.25 15.16
N HIS A 190 -2.13 21.31 16.44
CA HIS A 190 -2.89 20.71 17.55
C HIS A 190 -2.96 19.18 17.54
N ALA A 191 -2.14 18.49 16.73
CA ALA A 191 -1.99 17.04 16.85
C ALA A 191 -1.10 16.69 18.05
N ARG A 192 -1.75 16.16 19.09
CA ARG A 192 -1.13 15.83 20.38
C ARG A 192 -1.09 14.33 20.66
N ARG A 193 -1.72 13.54 19.80
CA ARG A 193 -1.81 12.09 19.90
C ARG A 193 -1.40 11.48 18.57
N LEU A 194 -0.51 10.51 18.61
CA LEU A 194 0.00 9.82 17.43
C LEU A 194 -0.21 8.32 17.61
N PHE A 195 -0.73 7.69 16.59
CA PHE A 195 -0.73 6.25 16.44
C PHE A 195 -0.09 5.95 15.09
N ASN A 196 0.94 5.11 15.10
CA ASN A 196 1.66 4.76 13.89
C ASN A 196 1.62 3.25 13.69
N GLU A 197 1.15 2.82 12.53
CA GLU A 197 1.22 1.43 12.11
C GLU A 197 2.57 1.14 11.46
N PHE A 198 3.38 0.35 12.16
CA PHE A 198 4.59 -0.24 11.61
C PHE A 198 4.28 -1.54 10.86
N GLY A 199 5.28 -2.06 10.15
CA GLY A 199 5.16 -3.33 9.46
C GLY A 199 4.98 -4.51 10.42
N VAL A 200 4.67 -5.67 9.83
CA VAL A 200 4.69 -6.98 10.50
C VAL A 200 6.06 -7.15 11.17
N HIS A 201 6.10 -7.38 12.49
CA HIS A 201 7.29 -7.18 13.32
C HIS A 201 8.51 -7.96 12.79
N PHE A 202 8.33 -9.23 12.40
CA PHE A 202 9.44 -10.04 11.89
C PHE A 202 9.88 -9.66 10.48
N MET A 203 9.05 -8.95 9.72
CA MET A 203 9.26 -8.66 8.29
C MET A 203 9.60 -7.21 7.98
N ASP A 204 9.49 -6.32 8.96
CA ASP A 204 9.69 -4.89 8.79
C ASP A 204 11.17 -4.50 8.63
N ASP A 205 11.43 -3.40 7.93
CA ASP A 205 12.78 -2.87 7.71
C ASP A 205 13.30 -2.23 9.00
N ALA A 206 14.34 -2.81 9.60
CA ALA A 206 14.98 -2.29 10.81
C ALA A 206 13.96 -1.85 11.89
N HIS A 207 12.97 -2.70 12.18
CA HIS A 207 11.85 -2.39 13.07
C HIS A 207 12.26 -1.74 14.39
N ASP A 208 13.22 -2.35 15.11
CA ASP A 208 13.72 -1.83 16.40
C ASP A 208 14.27 -0.41 16.28
N PHE A 209 14.98 -0.12 15.19
CA PHE A 209 15.53 1.20 14.92
C PHE A 209 14.42 2.22 14.64
N ARG A 210 13.42 1.84 13.83
CA ARG A 210 12.31 2.72 13.49
C ARG A 210 11.44 3.03 14.71
N VAL A 211 11.18 2.04 15.56
CA VAL A 211 10.49 2.22 16.84
C VAL A 211 11.31 3.12 17.75
N TRP A 212 12.63 2.90 17.87
CA TRP A 212 13.52 3.77 18.64
C TRP A 212 13.45 5.23 18.18
N MET A 213 13.61 5.47 16.87
CA MET A 213 13.56 6.81 16.29
C MET A 213 12.20 7.47 16.53
N PHE A 214 11.11 6.73 16.36
CA PHE A 214 9.76 7.22 16.62
C PHE A 214 9.57 7.59 18.10
N SER A 215 9.98 6.72 19.03
CA SER A 215 9.87 6.96 20.48
C SER A 215 10.70 8.16 20.92
N LYS A 216 11.99 8.21 20.59
CA LYS A 216 12.88 9.32 21.00
C LYS A 216 12.47 10.65 20.39
N THR A 217 12.02 10.64 19.13
CA THR A 217 11.53 11.87 18.50
C THR A 217 10.17 12.30 19.07
N SER A 218 9.35 11.36 19.55
CA SER A 218 8.07 11.68 20.22
C SER A 218 8.29 12.34 21.59
N GLU A 219 9.33 11.93 22.32
CA GLU A 219 9.75 12.59 23.57
C GLU A 219 10.25 14.02 23.31
N ASN A 220 11.08 14.20 22.27
CA ASN A 220 11.60 15.51 21.88
C ASN A 220 11.71 15.65 20.35
N PRO A 221 10.75 16.35 19.70
CA PRO A 221 10.77 16.61 18.27
C PRO A 221 11.95 17.49 17.80
N ASP A 222 12.65 18.17 18.70
CA ASP A 222 13.81 19.01 18.38
C ASP A 222 15.15 18.23 18.39
N SER A 223 15.12 16.93 18.70
CA SER A 223 16.30 16.06 18.66
C SER A 223 16.94 15.98 17.26
N ASP A 224 18.26 15.82 17.22
CA ASP A 224 19.01 15.58 15.98
C ASP A 224 18.87 14.12 15.53
N PRO A 225 18.24 13.85 14.37
CA PRO A 225 18.08 12.48 13.87
C PRO A 225 19.41 11.76 13.62
N ALA A 226 20.48 12.48 13.25
CA ALA A 226 21.78 11.87 13.01
C ALA A 226 22.41 11.38 14.32
N ALA A 227 22.31 12.17 15.39
CA ALA A 227 22.77 11.77 16.72
C ALA A 227 21.99 10.56 17.26
N LEU A 228 20.66 10.54 17.09
CA LEU A 228 19.82 9.40 17.51
C LEU A 228 20.14 8.11 16.73
N LEU A 229 20.43 8.22 15.43
CA LEU A 229 20.89 7.11 14.60
C LEU A 229 22.24 6.59 15.10
N GLU A 230 23.19 7.47 15.40
CA GLU A 230 24.50 7.09 15.90
C GLU A 230 24.41 6.39 17.26
N GLU A 231 23.64 6.94 18.20
CA GLU A 231 23.40 6.37 19.52
C GLU A 231 22.81 4.95 19.40
N PHE A 232 21.75 4.79 18.60
CA PHE A 232 21.15 3.49 18.36
C PHE A 232 22.14 2.52 17.72
N ALA A 233 22.81 2.91 16.64
CA ALA A 233 23.69 2.02 15.90
C ALA A 233 24.85 1.53 16.77
N ARG A 234 25.47 2.42 17.55
CA ARG A 234 26.56 2.07 18.47
C ARG A 234 26.08 1.16 19.60
N GLY A 235 24.93 1.44 20.21
CA GLY A 235 24.39 0.62 21.30
C GLY A 235 23.87 -0.75 20.84
N PHE A 236 23.15 -0.78 19.72
CA PHE A 236 22.40 -1.94 19.26
C PHE A 236 23.23 -2.90 18.40
N TYR A 237 24.09 -2.35 17.52
CA TYR A 237 24.95 -3.12 16.60
C TYR A 237 26.44 -3.10 16.97
N GLY A 238 26.89 -2.28 17.91
CA GLY A 238 28.27 -2.31 18.40
C GLY A 238 29.32 -2.10 17.29
N PRO A 239 30.28 -3.02 17.09
CA PRO A 239 31.32 -2.88 16.06
C PRO A 239 30.81 -2.65 14.63
N ALA A 240 29.58 -3.09 14.30
CA ALA A 240 29.00 -2.92 12.97
C ALA A 240 28.23 -1.59 12.79
N ALA A 241 28.22 -0.70 13.79
CA ALA A 241 27.47 0.56 13.78
C ALA A 241 27.69 1.40 12.52
N GLU A 242 28.95 1.62 12.15
CA GLU A 242 29.32 2.44 10.98
C GLU A 242 28.77 1.85 9.67
N LYS A 243 28.63 0.51 9.58
CA LYS A 243 28.04 -0.15 8.41
C LYS A 243 26.53 0.08 8.33
N PHE A 244 25.84 0.08 9.46
CA PHE A 244 24.42 0.40 9.50
C PHE A 244 24.14 1.87 9.16
N ILE A 245 24.93 2.79 9.70
CA ILE A 245 24.85 4.22 9.39
C ILE A 245 25.09 4.45 7.89
N ALA A 246 26.13 3.83 7.33
CA ALA A 246 26.41 3.90 5.90
C ALA A 246 25.26 3.33 5.05
N TYR A 247 24.61 2.24 5.50
CA TYR A 247 23.46 1.66 4.81
C TYR A 247 22.26 2.62 4.80
N ARG A 248 21.92 3.23 5.93
CA ARG A 248 20.83 4.22 6.00
C ARG A 248 21.13 5.44 5.12
N LYS A 249 22.37 5.94 5.14
CA LYS A 249 22.82 7.02 4.26
C LYS A 249 22.69 6.66 2.78
N LEU A 250 23.14 5.47 2.38
CA LEU A 250 23.05 4.97 1.00
C LEU A 250 21.60 4.95 0.51
N LEU A 251 20.66 4.46 1.33
CA LEU A 251 19.24 4.45 0.99
C LEU A 251 18.67 5.87 0.86
N ARG A 252 19.00 6.78 1.78
CA ARG A 252 18.55 8.18 1.73
C ARG A 252 19.07 8.90 0.48
N GLU A 253 20.34 8.72 0.13
CA GLU A 253 20.93 9.29 -1.08
C GLU A 253 20.24 8.76 -2.34
N SER A 254 19.96 7.45 -2.39
CA SER A 254 19.22 6.85 -3.50
C SER A 254 17.77 7.37 -3.57
N GLN A 255 17.07 7.50 -2.43
CA GLN A 255 15.73 8.10 -2.38
C GLN A 255 15.73 9.53 -2.91
N ASN A 256 16.71 10.35 -2.53
CA ASN A 256 16.82 11.73 -3.01
C ASN A 256 17.09 11.80 -4.53
N ARG A 257 17.90 10.88 -5.05
CA ARG A 257 18.23 10.76 -6.48
C ARG A 257 17.04 10.26 -7.31
N LYS A 258 16.38 9.21 -6.84
CA LYS A 258 15.36 8.45 -7.61
C LYS A 258 13.93 8.93 -7.36
N LYS A 259 13.70 9.63 -6.25
CA LYS A 259 12.40 10.19 -5.86
C LYS A 259 11.26 9.16 -5.93
N PRO A 260 11.40 8.00 -5.27
CA PRO A 260 10.35 6.98 -5.29
C PRO A 260 9.05 7.54 -4.69
N TYR A 261 7.91 7.08 -5.18
CA TYR A 261 6.61 7.43 -4.60
C TYR A 261 6.04 6.21 -3.89
N ILE A 262 6.18 6.19 -2.56
CA ILE A 262 5.85 5.04 -1.73
C ILE A 262 4.75 5.44 -0.76
N THR A 263 3.56 4.89 -0.98
CA THR A 263 2.38 5.07 -0.10
C THR A 263 2.05 3.77 0.59
N MET A 264 1.05 3.81 1.47
CA MET A 264 0.47 2.64 2.12
C MET A 264 0.18 1.47 1.16
N ILE A 265 -0.10 1.72 -0.13
CA ILE A 265 -0.31 0.65 -1.12
C ILE A 265 0.57 0.88 -2.36
N THR A 266 1.65 0.10 -2.46
CA THR A 266 2.68 0.27 -3.48
C THR A 266 3.13 -1.08 -4.07
N ALA A 267 3.49 -1.10 -5.36
CA ALA A 267 4.08 -2.27 -6.00
C ALA A 267 5.61 -2.30 -5.82
N PRO A 268 6.27 -3.48 -5.79
CA PRO A 268 7.73 -3.57 -5.61
C PRO A 268 8.53 -2.71 -6.61
N GLY A 269 8.07 -2.54 -7.85
CA GLY A 269 8.75 -1.72 -8.86
C GLY A 269 8.71 -0.21 -8.65
N ALA A 270 7.88 0.29 -7.73
CA ALA A 270 7.87 1.71 -7.35
C ALA A 270 8.95 2.06 -6.29
N PHE A 271 9.63 1.07 -5.71
CA PHE A 271 10.80 1.27 -4.84
C PHE A 271 12.04 1.57 -5.70
N THR A 272 11.98 2.62 -6.51
CA THR A 272 13.00 2.96 -7.52
C THR A 272 14.37 3.31 -6.93
N HIS A 273 14.45 3.57 -5.62
CA HIS A 273 15.70 3.74 -4.87
C HIS A 273 16.40 2.42 -4.57
N LEU A 274 15.69 1.29 -4.60
CA LEU A 274 16.27 -0.05 -4.51
C LEU A 274 16.73 -0.52 -5.90
N ASP A 275 17.51 0.31 -6.58
CA ASP A 275 18.14 -0.01 -7.86
C ASP A 275 19.29 -1.02 -7.69
N LEU A 276 19.73 -1.66 -8.79
CA LEU A 276 20.73 -2.72 -8.74
C LEU A 276 22.02 -2.28 -8.03
N GLN A 277 22.50 -1.07 -8.30
CA GLN A 277 23.69 -0.53 -7.66
C GLN A 277 23.47 -0.37 -6.15
N THR A 278 22.38 0.28 -5.75
CA THR A 278 22.08 0.53 -4.34
C THR A 278 21.96 -0.77 -3.56
N VAL A 279 21.31 -1.79 -4.13
CA VAL A 279 21.13 -3.08 -3.46
C VAL A 279 22.44 -3.88 -3.38
N VAL A 280 23.29 -3.86 -4.40
CA VAL A 280 24.62 -4.51 -4.34
C VAL A 280 25.48 -3.88 -3.25
N GLU A 281 25.55 -2.55 -3.20
CA GLU A 281 26.34 -1.82 -2.22
C GLU A 281 25.79 -2.02 -0.80
N ALA A 282 24.45 -2.06 -0.64
CA ALA A 282 23.82 -2.37 0.64
C ALA A 282 24.14 -3.80 1.11
N GLN A 283 24.09 -4.80 0.23
CA GLN A 283 24.45 -6.18 0.57
C GLN A 283 25.91 -6.29 1.03
N LYS A 284 26.83 -5.56 0.38
CA LYS A 284 28.23 -5.49 0.79
C LYS A 284 28.40 -4.91 2.19
N LEU A 285 27.67 -3.85 2.55
CA LEU A 285 27.71 -3.28 3.91
C LEU A 285 27.26 -4.30 4.96
N PHE A 286 26.23 -5.10 4.65
CA PHE A 286 25.80 -6.20 5.52
C PHE A 286 26.83 -7.30 5.64
N ASP A 287 27.47 -7.72 4.55
CA ASP A 287 28.54 -8.73 4.58
C ASP A 287 29.77 -8.25 5.39
N GLU A 288 30.11 -6.97 5.30
CA GLU A 288 31.20 -6.38 6.09
C GLU A 288 30.84 -6.29 7.58
N GLY A 289 29.61 -5.87 7.91
CA GLY A 289 29.16 -5.79 9.29
C GLY A 289 29.04 -7.16 9.95
N GLU A 290 28.61 -8.19 9.21
CA GLU A 290 28.49 -9.56 9.73
C GLU A 290 29.84 -10.10 10.21
N LYS A 291 30.92 -9.81 9.46
CA LYS A 291 32.30 -10.18 9.84
C LYS A 291 32.75 -9.53 11.15
N LEU A 292 32.33 -8.28 11.41
CA LEU A 292 32.67 -7.54 12.63
C LEU A 292 31.93 -8.05 13.88
N LEU A 293 30.87 -8.84 13.69
CA LEU A 293 30.04 -9.38 14.77
C LEU A 293 30.29 -10.88 15.02
N SER A 294 31.32 -11.44 14.38
CA SER A 294 31.70 -12.84 14.58
C SER A 294 31.96 -13.12 16.06
N GLY A 295 31.22 -14.10 16.62
CA GLY A 295 31.30 -14.47 18.03
C GLY A 295 30.26 -13.80 18.94
N ASP A 296 29.62 -12.71 18.52
CA ASP A 296 28.52 -12.06 19.26
C ASP A 296 27.17 -12.50 18.71
N LYS A 297 26.64 -13.61 19.25
CA LYS A 297 25.37 -14.19 18.79
C LYS A 297 24.19 -13.22 18.87
N VAL A 298 24.17 -12.32 19.87
CA VAL A 298 23.04 -11.41 20.08
C VAL A 298 23.06 -10.30 19.04
N ARG A 299 24.21 -9.67 18.81
CA ARG A 299 24.34 -8.63 17.79
C ARG A 299 24.22 -9.21 16.39
N LEU A 300 24.75 -10.41 16.14
CA LEU A 300 24.63 -11.09 14.85
C LEU A 300 23.17 -11.35 14.48
N ARG A 301 22.35 -11.81 15.43
CA ARG A 301 20.90 -11.97 15.23
C ARG A 301 20.21 -10.65 14.89
N ARG A 302 20.51 -9.57 15.63
CA ARG A 302 19.98 -8.23 15.32
C ARG A 302 20.39 -7.76 13.93
N TRP A 303 21.63 -8.07 13.53
CA TRP A 303 22.16 -7.75 12.21
C TRP A 303 21.42 -8.50 11.10
N HIS A 304 21.18 -9.79 11.27
CA HIS A 304 20.37 -10.59 10.35
C HIS A 304 18.95 -10.05 10.22
N GLN A 305 18.34 -9.63 11.32
CA GLN A 305 17.00 -9.03 11.30
C GLN A 305 16.98 -7.73 10.48
N ALA A 306 18.01 -6.87 10.63
CA ALA A 306 18.13 -5.66 9.83
C ALA A 306 18.39 -5.94 8.34
N ARG A 307 19.11 -7.01 8.01
CA ARG A 307 19.37 -7.46 6.64
C ARG A 307 18.12 -8.05 5.97
N PHE A 308 17.20 -8.59 6.75
CA PHE A 308 16.08 -9.38 6.25
C PHE A 308 15.22 -8.65 5.20
N ALA A 309 14.86 -7.39 5.46
CA ALA A 309 14.08 -6.60 4.50
C ALA A 309 14.84 -6.35 3.19
N LEU A 310 16.18 -6.24 3.23
CA LEU A 310 17.02 -6.08 2.04
C LEU A 310 17.08 -7.37 1.21
N ASP A 311 17.22 -8.54 1.86
CA ASP A 311 17.17 -9.84 1.17
C ASP A 311 15.80 -10.07 0.54
N ARG A 312 14.72 -9.72 1.25
CA ARG A 312 13.36 -9.74 0.72
C ARG A 312 13.22 -8.79 -0.47
N ALA A 313 13.81 -7.60 -0.43
CA ALA A 313 13.78 -6.65 -1.54
C ALA A 313 14.43 -7.21 -2.81
N VAL A 314 15.56 -7.93 -2.69
CA VAL A 314 16.20 -8.58 -3.86
C VAL A 314 15.24 -9.58 -4.52
N LEU A 315 14.52 -10.36 -3.71
CA LEU A 315 13.57 -11.36 -4.21
C LEU A 315 12.28 -10.72 -4.74
N GLN A 316 11.69 -9.74 -4.03
CA GLN A 316 10.45 -9.07 -4.44
C GLN A 316 10.64 -8.17 -5.67
N CYS A 317 11.73 -7.42 -5.72
CA CYS A 317 12.10 -6.57 -6.86
C CYS A 317 12.92 -7.35 -7.90
N GLY A 318 12.99 -8.69 -7.81
CA GLY A 318 13.86 -9.53 -8.63
C GLY A 318 13.65 -9.34 -10.14
N TYR A 319 12.43 -9.04 -10.58
CA TYR A 319 12.14 -8.71 -11.98
C TYR A 319 12.72 -7.35 -12.40
N VAL A 320 12.68 -6.35 -11.52
CA VAL A 320 13.25 -5.01 -11.76
C VAL A 320 14.76 -5.07 -11.82
N LEU A 321 15.39 -5.69 -10.82
CA LEU A 321 16.83 -5.80 -10.69
C LEU A 321 17.44 -6.60 -11.85
N ARG A 322 16.80 -7.70 -12.24
CA ARG A 322 17.23 -8.49 -13.40
C ARG A 322 16.99 -7.75 -14.71
N ALA A 323 15.93 -6.97 -14.84
CA ALA A 323 15.72 -6.15 -16.03
C ALA A 323 16.82 -5.08 -16.15
N GLU A 324 17.21 -4.41 -15.07
CA GLU A 324 18.35 -3.48 -15.05
C GLU A 324 19.66 -4.17 -15.43
N TYR A 325 19.96 -5.31 -14.81
CA TYR A 325 21.16 -6.10 -15.13
C TYR A 325 21.15 -6.55 -16.61
N PHE A 326 20.03 -7.10 -17.08
CA PHE A 326 19.89 -7.58 -18.44
C PHE A 326 20.04 -6.45 -19.47
N ARG A 327 19.48 -5.26 -19.22
CA ARG A 327 19.67 -4.09 -20.10
C ARG A 327 21.15 -3.69 -20.20
N LYS A 328 21.89 -3.75 -19.08
CA LYS A 328 23.32 -3.39 -19.04
C LYS A 328 24.22 -4.44 -19.67
N HIS A 329 23.89 -5.73 -19.54
CA HIS A 329 24.79 -6.83 -19.86
C HIS A 329 24.34 -7.74 -21.03
N GLY A 330 23.08 -7.63 -21.48
CA GLY A 330 22.49 -8.49 -22.51
C GLY A 330 22.29 -9.96 -22.09
N THR A 331 22.54 -10.28 -20.82
CA THR A 331 22.46 -11.62 -20.24
C THR A 331 22.11 -11.54 -18.76
N LEU A 332 21.61 -12.64 -18.20
CA LEU A 332 21.44 -12.82 -16.75
C LEU A 332 22.63 -13.57 -16.12
N ARG A 333 23.56 -14.07 -16.93
CA ARG A 333 24.78 -14.72 -16.43
C ARG A 333 25.61 -13.69 -15.65
N GLY A 334 26.01 -14.04 -14.43
CA GLY A 334 26.76 -13.16 -13.54
C GLY A 334 25.90 -12.18 -12.73
N PHE A 335 24.56 -12.31 -12.76
CA PHE A 335 23.69 -11.56 -11.86
C PHE A 335 24.18 -11.72 -10.40
N PRO A 336 24.36 -10.62 -9.64
CA PRO A 336 25.16 -10.64 -8.41
C PRO A 336 24.50 -11.33 -7.22
N PHE A 337 23.29 -11.84 -7.37
CA PHE A 337 22.51 -12.42 -6.28
C PHE A 337 22.13 -13.87 -6.56
N ASP A 338 22.33 -14.72 -5.54
CA ASP A 338 21.90 -16.11 -5.52
C ASP A 338 20.54 -16.22 -4.80
N ASP A 339 19.48 -16.49 -5.56
CA ASP A 339 18.12 -16.64 -5.03
C ASP A 339 18.02 -17.76 -4.00
N ALA A 340 18.76 -18.86 -4.15
CA ALA A 340 18.71 -19.98 -3.22
C ALA A 340 19.33 -19.60 -1.87
N LEU A 341 20.45 -18.89 -1.90
CA LEU A 341 21.07 -18.34 -0.70
C LEU A 341 20.14 -17.33 -0.01
N LEU A 342 19.58 -16.39 -0.75
CA LEU A 342 18.66 -15.37 -0.22
C LEU A 342 17.44 -16.02 0.45
N LYS A 343 16.78 -16.97 -0.23
CA LYS A 343 15.64 -17.71 0.33
C LYS A 343 16.02 -18.43 1.62
N LYS A 344 17.20 -19.07 1.65
CA LYS A 344 17.71 -19.75 2.85
C LYS A 344 17.93 -18.77 4.01
N ARG A 345 18.55 -17.62 3.76
CA ARG A 345 18.76 -16.57 4.79
C ARG A 345 17.42 -16.03 5.30
N CYS A 346 16.49 -15.73 4.41
CA CYS A 346 15.15 -15.31 4.77
C CYS A 346 14.43 -16.32 5.67
N GLN A 347 14.45 -17.61 5.31
CA GLN A 347 13.85 -18.68 6.11
C GLN A 347 14.50 -18.80 7.49
N ALA A 348 15.84 -18.76 7.56
CA ALA A 348 16.57 -18.87 8.82
C ALA A 348 16.24 -17.69 9.75
N ASN A 349 16.27 -16.46 9.23
CA ASN A 349 15.96 -15.27 10.01
C ASN A 349 14.52 -15.28 10.53
N PHE A 350 13.53 -15.60 9.67
CA PHE A 350 12.13 -15.68 10.10
C PHE A 350 11.94 -16.74 11.19
N GLN A 351 12.55 -17.92 11.04
CA GLN A 351 12.44 -18.99 12.03
C GLN A 351 13.05 -18.58 13.37
N GLU A 352 14.21 -17.92 13.36
CA GLU A 352 14.86 -17.41 14.56
C GLU A 352 13.97 -16.38 15.29
N GLN A 353 13.37 -15.43 14.57
CA GLN A 353 12.44 -14.45 15.17
C GLN A 353 11.17 -15.10 15.69
N TYR A 354 10.61 -16.06 14.95
CA TYR A 354 9.44 -16.81 15.39
C TYR A 354 9.73 -17.56 16.70
N ASP A 355 10.87 -18.24 16.79
CA ASP A 355 11.23 -19.01 17.98
C ASP A 355 11.49 -18.15 19.21
N LEU A 356 12.03 -16.95 19.05
CA LEU A 356 12.20 -15.98 20.14
C LEU A 356 10.88 -15.44 20.68
N ASN A 357 9.89 -15.25 19.80
CA ASN A 357 8.68 -14.51 20.12
C ASN A 357 7.45 -15.40 20.36
N LYS A 358 7.55 -16.71 20.09
CA LYS A 358 6.42 -17.66 20.19
C LYS A 358 5.80 -17.77 21.59
N THR A 359 6.53 -17.39 22.64
CA THR A 359 6.05 -17.38 24.03
C THR A 359 5.61 -16.00 24.51
N LEU A 360 6.00 -14.92 23.81
CA LEU A 360 5.75 -13.54 24.20
C LEU A 360 4.54 -12.94 23.49
N LEU A 361 4.33 -13.30 22.23
CA LEU A 361 3.29 -12.73 21.39
C LEU A 361 2.01 -13.57 21.41
N ASN A 362 0.88 -12.90 21.22
CA ASN A 362 -0.41 -13.57 21.05
C ASN A 362 -0.36 -14.51 19.83
N ARG A 363 -0.84 -15.75 20.02
CA ARG A 363 -0.82 -16.82 19.02
C ARG A 363 -1.53 -16.45 17.72
N PHE A 364 -2.56 -15.59 17.78
CA PHE A 364 -3.24 -15.06 16.61
C PHE A 364 -2.29 -14.27 15.71
N PHE A 365 -1.55 -13.29 16.27
CA PHE A 365 -0.61 -12.46 15.50
C PHE A 365 0.53 -13.31 14.94
N LEU A 366 1.13 -14.19 15.75
CA LEU A 366 2.18 -15.11 15.29
C LEU A 366 1.75 -15.98 14.11
N ASN A 367 0.53 -16.50 14.16
CA ASN A 367 -0.02 -17.31 13.07
C ASN A 367 -0.25 -16.46 11.81
N GLN A 368 -0.70 -15.21 11.95
CA GLN A 368 -0.81 -14.31 10.82
C GLN A 368 0.55 -14.04 10.17
N GLU A 369 1.58 -13.69 10.96
CA GLU A 369 2.94 -13.42 10.42
C GLU A 369 3.49 -14.66 9.68
N LYS A 370 3.32 -15.84 10.27
CA LYS A 370 3.73 -17.11 9.65
C LYS A 370 3.03 -17.34 8.31
N GLN A 371 1.72 -17.11 8.24
CA GLN A 371 0.98 -17.25 6.98
C GLN A 371 1.41 -16.23 5.93
N PHE A 372 1.69 -14.97 6.31
CA PHE A 372 2.22 -13.97 5.39
C PHE A 372 3.56 -14.40 4.79
N PHE A 373 4.48 -14.87 5.64
CA PHE A 373 5.79 -15.33 5.19
C PHE A 373 5.70 -16.58 4.30
N GLN A 374 4.86 -17.56 4.66
CA GLN A 374 4.65 -18.76 3.84
C GLN A 374 4.15 -18.43 2.43
N ARG A 375 3.13 -17.55 2.32
CA ARG A 375 2.64 -17.08 1.00
C ARG A 375 3.74 -16.37 0.20
N GLU A 376 4.56 -15.58 0.87
CA GLU A 376 5.70 -14.91 0.23
C GLU A 376 6.75 -15.91 -0.30
N GLN A 377 7.02 -16.99 0.44
CA GLN A 377 7.96 -18.03 0.01
C GLN A 377 7.46 -18.85 -1.18
N GLU A 378 6.19 -19.28 -1.14
CA GLU A 378 5.55 -19.98 -2.26
C GLU A 378 5.68 -19.17 -3.55
N ARG A 379 5.47 -17.86 -3.44
CA ARG A 379 5.66 -16.90 -4.52
C ARG A 379 7.11 -16.88 -5.03
N PHE A 380 8.10 -16.75 -4.15
CA PHE A 380 9.52 -16.76 -4.55
C PHE A 380 9.94 -18.07 -5.22
N ASN A 381 9.29 -19.20 -4.89
CA ASN A 381 9.55 -20.50 -5.51
C ASN A 381 8.83 -20.70 -6.85
N THR A 382 7.80 -19.91 -7.12
CA THR A 382 7.09 -19.93 -8.41
C THR A 382 7.88 -19.23 -9.52
N TYR A 383 8.70 -18.24 -9.16
CA TYR A 383 9.40 -17.39 -10.12
C TYR A 383 10.69 -18.03 -10.62
N ILE A 384 10.71 -18.34 -11.92
CA ILE A 384 11.90 -18.78 -12.64
C ILE A 384 12.13 -17.80 -13.78
N TYR A 385 12.99 -16.81 -13.54
CA TYR A 385 13.32 -15.79 -14.51
C TYR A 385 14.15 -16.37 -15.65
N GLN A 386 13.74 -16.08 -16.88
CA GLN A 386 14.38 -16.50 -18.12
C GLN A 386 14.76 -15.28 -18.95
N LYS A 387 15.73 -15.46 -19.86
CA LYS A 387 16.16 -14.40 -20.79
C LYS A 387 14.98 -13.72 -21.51
N LYS A 388 14.01 -14.51 -21.97
CA LYS A 388 12.85 -14.03 -22.74
C LYS A 388 11.91 -13.10 -21.95
N ASP A 389 11.96 -13.16 -20.62
CA ASP A 389 11.13 -12.31 -19.76
C ASP A 389 11.56 -10.84 -19.85
N PHE A 390 12.82 -10.59 -20.22
CA PHE A 390 13.43 -9.27 -20.29
C PHE A 390 13.65 -8.78 -21.73
N LEU A 391 13.19 -9.56 -22.72
CA LEU A 391 13.16 -9.11 -24.11
C LEU A 391 11.94 -8.19 -24.32
N PRO A 392 12.13 -7.03 -24.98
CA PRO A 392 11.04 -6.18 -25.43
C PRO A 392 10.02 -6.98 -26.25
N PRO A 393 8.70 -6.76 -26.07
CA PRO A 393 7.72 -7.35 -26.96
C PRO A 393 7.95 -6.84 -28.39
N GLN A 394 7.76 -7.69 -29.39
CA GLN A 394 8.07 -7.38 -30.79
C GLN A 394 7.45 -6.06 -31.27
N ARG A 395 6.18 -5.79 -30.89
CA ARG A 395 5.46 -4.54 -31.19
C ARG A 395 6.18 -3.27 -30.71
N PHE A 396 6.94 -3.38 -29.62
CA PHE A 396 7.64 -2.26 -28.99
C PHE A 396 9.16 -2.38 -29.11
N ALA A 397 9.68 -3.32 -29.91
CA ALA A 397 11.11 -3.62 -29.98
C ALA A 397 11.96 -2.45 -30.52
N ALA A 398 11.35 -1.55 -31.31
CA ALA A 398 12.01 -0.35 -31.83
C ALA A 398 12.10 0.78 -30.78
N LEU A 399 11.34 0.72 -29.69
CA LEU A 399 11.37 1.72 -28.63
C LEU A 399 12.52 1.44 -27.66
N ASN A 400 13.14 2.50 -27.15
CA ASN A 400 14.04 2.39 -26.01
C ASN A 400 13.26 1.83 -24.80
N PRO A 401 13.65 0.68 -24.22
CA PRO A 401 12.98 0.08 -23.06
C PRO A 401 12.92 0.96 -21.81
N ASP A 402 13.78 1.97 -21.67
CA ASP A 402 13.73 2.92 -20.55
C ASP A 402 12.66 4.00 -20.74
N ARG A 403 12.05 4.08 -21.93
CA ARG A 403 11.04 5.09 -22.28
C ARG A 403 9.60 4.58 -22.13
N TYR A 404 9.39 3.34 -21.71
CA TYR A 404 8.05 2.79 -21.44
C TYR A 404 8.08 1.82 -20.25
N VAL A 405 6.91 1.42 -19.76
CA VAL A 405 6.80 0.36 -18.73
C VAL A 405 6.31 -0.93 -19.37
N ASP A 406 7.00 -2.03 -19.08
CA ASP A 406 6.62 -3.39 -19.47
C ASP A 406 6.39 -4.23 -18.22
N LEU A 407 5.12 -4.57 -17.97
CA LEU A 407 4.69 -5.41 -16.86
C LEU A 407 4.27 -6.76 -17.40
N SER A 408 4.99 -7.82 -17.04
CA SER A 408 4.60 -9.20 -17.34
C SER A 408 3.56 -9.73 -16.36
N ALA A 409 3.04 -10.93 -16.62
CA ALA A 409 2.09 -11.63 -15.76
C ALA A 409 2.51 -11.74 -14.28
N PHE A 410 3.81 -11.69 -14.00
CA PHE A 410 4.35 -11.67 -12.63
C PHE A 410 4.04 -10.40 -11.85
N CYS A 411 3.63 -9.33 -12.53
CA CYS A 411 3.27 -8.05 -11.94
C CYS A 411 1.77 -7.91 -11.66
N PHE A 412 0.97 -8.96 -11.90
CA PHE A 412 -0.49 -8.88 -11.89
C PHE A 412 -1.12 -9.55 -10.66
N ASN A 413 -2.38 -9.22 -10.37
CA ASN A 413 -3.07 -9.79 -9.22
C ASN A 413 -3.60 -11.20 -9.45
N SER A 414 -2.90 -12.20 -8.91
CA SER A 414 -3.31 -13.61 -8.98
C SER A 414 -4.16 -14.11 -7.83
N GLN A 415 -4.48 -13.26 -6.85
CA GLN A 415 -5.26 -13.66 -5.66
C GLN A 415 -6.66 -13.06 -5.64
N TYR A 416 -7.05 -12.31 -6.67
CA TYR A 416 -8.36 -11.66 -6.74
C TYR A 416 -9.30 -12.39 -7.72
N ARG A 417 -10.47 -12.79 -7.21
CA ARG A 417 -11.65 -13.22 -7.99
C ARG A 417 -11.42 -14.26 -9.11
N GLY A 418 -10.53 -15.24 -8.92
CA GLY A 418 -10.42 -16.41 -9.80
C GLY A 418 -9.35 -16.34 -10.89
N MET A 419 -8.67 -15.20 -11.06
CA MET A 419 -7.47 -15.12 -11.90
C MET A 419 -6.34 -15.97 -11.31
N GLN A 420 -5.64 -16.73 -12.14
CA GLN A 420 -4.54 -17.62 -11.75
C GLN A 420 -3.33 -17.37 -12.63
N LEU A 421 -2.14 -17.29 -12.03
CA LEU A 421 -0.88 -17.29 -12.77
C LEU A 421 -0.60 -18.73 -13.24
N VAL A 422 -0.56 -18.95 -14.56
CA VAL A 422 -0.39 -20.28 -15.15
C VAL A 422 0.69 -20.28 -16.22
N ARG A 423 1.30 -21.45 -16.43
CA ARG A 423 2.18 -21.66 -17.57
C ARG A 423 1.38 -21.70 -18.86
N ASP A 424 1.91 -21.02 -19.86
CA ASP A 424 1.32 -20.96 -21.19
C ASP A 424 2.42 -20.86 -22.25
N PRO A 425 2.74 -21.94 -22.98
CA PRO A 425 3.81 -21.95 -23.98
C PRO A 425 3.61 -20.94 -25.11
N GLU A 426 2.37 -20.50 -25.37
CA GLU A 426 2.07 -19.49 -26.39
C GLU A 426 2.41 -18.06 -25.93
N SER A 427 2.55 -17.82 -24.62
CA SER A 427 3.02 -16.55 -24.09
C SER A 427 4.52 -16.39 -24.37
N PRO A 428 4.98 -15.24 -24.91
CA PRO A 428 6.41 -14.94 -25.05
C PRO A 428 7.21 -15.05 -23.73
N THR A 429 6.55 -14.93 -22.58
CA THR A 429 7.17 -15.12 -21.24
C THR A 429 6.94 -16.53 -20.66
N ALA A 430 6.23 -17.41 -21.37
CA ALA A 430 5.71 -18.70 -20.90
C ALA A 430 4.76 -18.64 -19.69
N TRP A 431 4.33 -17.45 -19.29
CA TRP A 431 3.41 -17.24 -18.19
C TRP A 431 2.30 -16.27 -18.59
N ALA A 432 1.12 -16.51 -18.04
CA ALA A 432 -0.03 -15.65 -18.22
C ALA A 432 -0.97 -15.73 -17.03
N MET A 433 -1.70 -14.65 -16.81
CA MET A 433 -2.84 -14.65 -15.91
C MET A 433 -4.06 -15.17 -16.66
N ARG A 434 -4.76 -16.15 -16.08
CA ARG A 434 -5.96 -16.77 -16.67
C ARG A 434 -7.11 -16.81 -15.68
N ASP A 435 -8.32 -16.53 -16.14
CA ASP A 435 -9.55 -16.96 -15.47
C ASP A 435 -10.44 -17.76 -16.43
N LYS A 436 -11.09 -18.79 -15.88
CA LYS A 436 -12.01 -19.65 -16.62
C LYS A 436 -13.44 -19.13 -16.44
N LEU A 437 -14.20 -19.11 -17.51
CA LEU A 437 -15.63 -18.82 -17.43
C LEU A 437 -16.36 -20.00 -16.75
N PRO A 438 -17.46 -19.72 -16.02
CA PRO A 438 -18.26 -20.78 -15.42
C PRO A 438 -18.84 -21.71 -16.49
N ALA A 439 -18.86 -23.02 -16.23
CA ALA A 439 -19.49 -24.00 -17.11
C ALA A 439 -20.99 -23.71 -17.35
N ASN A 440 -21.65 -23.09 -16.36
CA ASN A 440 -23.01 -22.59 -16.52
C ASN A 440 -23.04 -21.36 -17.44
N ARG A 441 -23.31 -21.60 -18.73
CA ARG A 441 -23.46 -20.58 -19.78
C ARG A 441 -24.60 -19.58 -19.53
N ASN A 442 -25.51 -19.86 -18.60
CA ASN A 442 -26.58 -18.95 -18.23
C ASN A 442 -26.20 -17.95 -17.11
N SER A 443 -25.05 -18.12 -16.47
CA SER A 443 -24.60 -17.25 -15.39
C SER A 443 -24.42 -15.79 -15.85
N ALA A 444 -24.63 -14.85 -14.92
CA ALA A 444 -24.44 -13.42 -15.19
C ALA A 444 -23.00 -13.11 -15.64
N LYS A 445 -22.00 -13.77 -15.03
CA LYS A 445 -20.59 -13.66 -15.41
C LYS A 445 -20.36 -14.09 -16.86
N TYR A 446 -20.87 -15.27 -17.25
CA TYR A 446 -20.71 -15.76 -18.62
C TYR A 446 -21.35 -14.81 -19.65
N LYS A 447 -22.58 -14.37 -19.39
CA LYS A 447 -23.31 -13.44 -20.28
C LYS A 447 -22.64 -12.06 -20.39
N SER A 448 -22.05 -11.55 -19.31
CA SER A 448 -21.28 -10.30 -19.31
C SER A 448 -20.09 -10.44 -20.26
N MET A 449 -19.23 -11.43 -19.99
CA MET A 449 -17.98 -11.66 -20.71
C MET A 449 -18.16 -11.91 -22.22
N GLN A 450 -19.30 -12.45 -22.67
CA GLN A 450 -19.60 -12.61 -24.09
C GLN A 450 -19.92 -11.29 -24.82
N LYS A 451 -20.53 -10.31 -24.14
CA LYS A 451 -20.89 -9.02 -24.77
C LYS A 451 -19.69 -8.07 -24.81
N GLY A 452 -18.93 -8.09 -23.72
CA GLY A 452 -17.80 -7.20 -23.48
C GLY A 452 -17.53 -7.19 -21.99
N PHE A 453 -16.32 -6.78 -21.62
CA PHE A 453 -15.94 -6.68 -20.24
C PHE A 453 -15.52 -5.25 -19.93
N SER A 454 -15.80 -4.83 -18.70
CA SER A 454 -15.32 -3.56 -18.20
C SER A 454 -13.81 -3.65 -17.96
N ALA A 455 -13.15 -2.61 -18.42
CA ALA A 455 -11.78 -2.27 -18.09
C ALA A 455 -11.77 -0.79 -17.70
N GLY A 456 -10.67 -0.31 -17.12
CA GLY A 456 -10.57 1.08 -16.71
C GLY A 456 -9.47 1.29 -15.69
N ILE A 457 -9.35 2.53 -15.22
CA ILE A 457 -8.41 2.91 -14.18
C ILE A 457 -9.21 3.41 -12.99
N TYR A 458 -8.84 2.96 -11.79
CA TYR A 458 -9.49 3.36 -10.56
C TYR A 458 -8.47 3.82 -9.52
N SER A 459 -8.84 4.84 -8.77
CA SER A 459 -8.33 5.05 -7.40
C SER A 459 -9.45 5.43 -6.46
N TYR A 460 -9.22 5.25 -5.17
CA TYR A 460 -10.11 5.75 -4.13
C TYR A 460 -10.24 7.28 -4.16
N THR A 461 -9.20 7.97 -4.64
CA THR A 461 -9.11 9.44 -4.69
C THR A 461 -9.85 10.02 -5.91
N ASN A 462 -9.57 9.49 -7.10
CA ASN A 462 -10.05 10.05 -8.37
C ASN A 462 -11.29 9.33 -8.90
N GLY A 463 -11.72 8.26 -8.24
CA GLY A 463 -12.83 7.42 -8.67
C GLY A 463 -12.51 6.59 -9.90
N ASP A 464 -13.57 6.08 -10.52
CA ASP A 464 -13.50 5.19 -11.67
C ASP A 464 -13.39 5.98 -12.99
N ARG A 465 -12.43 5.59 -13.84
CA ARG A 465 -12.25 6.04 -15.22
C ARG A 465 -12.41 4.83 -16.15
N PRO A 466 -13.65 4.48 -16.51
CA PRO A 466 -13.93 3.29 -17.28
C PRO A 466 -13.41 3.40 -18.72
N ALA A 467 -12.84 2.31 -19.19
CA ALA A 467 -12.44 2.05 -20.56
C ALA A 467 -13.11 0.73 -21.01
N GLY A 468 -14.26 0.80 -21.68
CA GLY A 468 -14.97 -0.42 -22.10
C GLY A 468 -14.19 -1.25 -23.11
N PHE A 469 -14.23 -2.58 -23.00
CA PHE A 469 -13.72 -3.50 -24.02
C PHE A 469 -14.83 -4.41 -24.52
N LEU A 470 -15.18 -4.29 -25.81
CA LEU A 470 -16.22 -5.11 -26.42
C LEU A 470 -15.62 -6.38 -26.99
N THR A 471 -16.25 -7.54 -26.75
CA THR A 471 -15.77 -8.86 -27.22
C THR A 471 -15.64 -8.92 -28.74
N LYS A 472 -16.45 -8.14 -29.48
CA LYS A 472 -16.31 -7.97 -30.93
C LYS A 472 -14.99 -7.33 -31.39
N ARG A 473 -14.21 -6.73 -30.47
CA ARG A 473 -12.86 -6.19 -30.76
C ARG A 473 -11.79 -7.27 -30.80
N ILE A 474 -12.10 -8.52 -30.46
CA ILE A 474 -11.15 -9.64 -30.60
C ILE A 474 -10.85 -9.81 -32.08
N THR A 475 -9.58 -9.68 -32.47
CA THR A 475 -9.16 -9.60 -33.88
C THR A 475 -8.54 -10.88 -34.43
N GLY A 476 -8.20 -11.85 -33.58
CA GLY A 476 -7.59 -13.10 -34.02
C GLY A 476 -7.31 -14.08 -32.88
N PRO A 477 -6.81 -15.29 -33.21
CA PRO A 477 -6.42 -16.30 -32.23
C PRO A 477 -5.12 -15.91 -31.50
N GLY A 478 -4.85 -16.58 -30.38
CA GLY A 478 -3.62 -16.38 -29.60
C GLY A 478 -3.56 -15.02 -28.91
N TYR A 479 -2.35 -14.60 -28.53
CA TYR A 479 -2.11 -13.30 -27.91
C TYR A 479 -2.13 -12.18 -28.94
N GLN A 480 -2.96 -11.17 -28.68
CA GLN A 480 -3.11 -9.99 -29.51
C GLN A 480 -2.96 -8.73 -28.65
N TRP A 481 -2.41 -7.66 -29.23
CA TRP A 481 -2.22 -6.39 -28.53
C TRP A 481 -3.44 -5.49 -28.67
N TYR A 482 -3.99 -5.07 -27.54
CA TYR A 482 -5.15 -4.18 -27.49
C TYR A 482 -4.81 -2.90 -26.73
N LYS A 483 -5.07 -1.76 -27.36
CA LYS A 483 -5.08 -0.47 -26.66
C LYS A 483 -6.33 -0.40 -25.77
N ILE A 484 -6.10 -0.40 -24.46
CA ILE A 484 -7.13 -0.40 -23.42
C ILE A 484 -7.57 1.04 -23.14
N ALA A 485 -6.62 1.94 -22.87
CA ALA A 485 -6.91 3.31 -22.51
C ALA A 485 -5.81 4.27 -22.97
N ARG A 486 -6.16 5.55 -23.08
CA ARG A 486 -5.20 6.66 -23.08
C ARG A 486 -5.49 7.50 -21.84
N SER A 487 -4.56 7.57 -20.89
CA SER A 487 -4.82 8.25 -19.61
C SER A 487 -3.57 8.73 -18.91
N LYS A 488 -3.74 9.71 -18.03
CA LYS A 488 -2.77 9.98 -16.97
C LYS A 488 -2.88 8.90 -15.91
N VAL A 489 -1.76 8.53 -15.31
CA VAL A 489 -1.70 7.55 -14.22
C VAL A 489 -1.07 8.20 -12.99
N ALA A 490 -1.60 7.87 -11.81
CA ALA A 490 -1.09 8.27 -10.51
C ALA A 490 -0.63 7.05 -9.70
N ALA A 491 0.16 7.30 -8.65
CA ALA A 491 0.78 6.21 -7.89
C ALA A 491 -0.21 5.40 -7.04
N ASP A 492 -1.36 5.97 -6.70
CA ASP A 492 -2.45 5.31 -5.97
C ASP A 492 -3.46 4.60 -6.88
N GLU A 493 -3.21 4.56 -8.19
CA GLU A 493 -4.13 4.00 -9.18
C GLU A 493 -3.79 2.57 -9.58
N TYR A 494 -4.83 1.83 -9.96
CA TYR A 494 -4.68 0.53 -10.62
C TYR A 494 -5.54 0.46 -11.88
N LEU A 495 -5.04 -0.26 -12.88
CA LEU A 495 -5.81 -0.70 -14.03
C LEU A 495 -6.63 -1.93 -13.60
N TYR A 496 -7.89 -1.99 -14.00
CA TYR A 496 -8.69 -3.20 -13.94
C TYR A 496 -9.05 -3.68 -15.35
N LEU A 497 -9.08 -5.00 -15.53
CA LEU A 497 -9.52 -5.69 -16.75
C LEU A 497 -10.53 -6.78 -16.38
N PHE A 498 -11.33 -7.19 -17.36
CA PHE A 498 -12.26 -8.31 -17.26
C PHE A 498 -13.25 -8.17 -16.10
N ASP A 499 -14.02 -7.08 -15.97
CA ASP A 499 -14.99 -6.93 -14.88
C ASP A 499 -14.38 -7.01 -13.47
N TRP A 500 -13.27 -6.28 -13.30
CA TRP A 500 -12.49 -6.21 -12.07
C TRP A 500 -11.79 -7.50 -11.66
N LEU A 501 -11.82 -8.54 -12.51
CA LEU A 501 -11.17 -9.83 -12.22
C LEU A 501 -9.64 -9.68 -12.15
N LEU A 502 -9.06 -8.91 -13.07
CA LEU A 502 -7.63 -8.62 -13.09
C LEU A 502 -7.40 -7.18 -12.66
N GLN A 503 -6.53 -6.98 -11.67
CA GLN A 503 -6.12 -5.65 -11.21
C GLN A 503 -4.59 -5.54 -11.26
N ILE A 504 -4.10 -4.38 -11.69
CA ILE A 504 -2.67 -4.13 -11.91
C ILE A 504 -2.37 -2.73 -11.37
N ASN A 505 -1.57 -2.66 -10.31
CA ASN A 505 -1.17 -1.39 -9.71
C ASN A 505 -0.27 -0.61 -10.71
N LEU A 506 -0.53 0.69 -10.86
CA LEU A 506 0.16 1.56 -11.82
C LEU A 506 1.26 2.43 -11.18
N SER A 507 1.58 2.22 -9.90
CA SER A 507 2.62 2.99 -9.19
C SER A 507 3.97 2.94 -9.87
N GLU A 508 4.39 1.80 -10.42
CA GLU A 508 5.67 1.69 -11.15
C GLU A 508 5.72 2.67 -12.33
N ALA A 509 4.64 2.79 -13.10
CA ALA A 509 4.56 3.75 -14.21
C ALA A 509 4.45 5.19 -13.73
N ALA A 510 3.67 5.46 -12.69
CA ALA A 510 3.56 6.80 -12.12
C ALA A 510 4.88 7.31 -11.53
N CYS A 511 5.73 6.43 -10.98
CA CYS A 511 6.99 6.81 -10.35
C CYS A 511 8.15 7.00 -11.33
N ARG A 512 8.14 6.30 -12.48
CA ARG A 512 9.26 6.31 -13.43
C ARG A 512 9.26 7.52 -14.37
N PHE A 513 8.14 8.21 -14.51
CA PHE A 513 7.96 9.27 -15.51
C PHE A 513 7.55 10.58 -14.85
N PRO A 514 7.74 11.73 -15.54
CA PRO A 514 7.31 13.02 -15.03
C PRO A 514 5.82 13.02 -14.63
N PRO A 515 5.44 13.77 -13.57
CA PRO A 515 4.03 13.94 -13.22
C PRO A 515 3.21 14.41 -14.42
N ASN A 516 1.97 13.93 -14.53
CA ASN A 516 1.04 14.22 -15.64
C ASN A 516 1.38 13.59 -17.01
N THR A 517 2.38 12.70 -17.09
CA THR A 517 2.62 11.92 -18.32
C THR A 517 1.34 11.20 -18.73
N VAL A 518 0.94 11.35 -19.98
CA VAL A 518 -0.20 10.64 -20.58
C VAL A 518 0.34 9.38 -21.23
N PHE A 519 -0.22 8.23 -20.89
CA PHE A 519 0.17 6.93 -21.43
C PHE A 519 -0.89 6.37 -22.35
N ASP A 520 -0.44 5.74 -23.43
CA ASP A 520 -1.19 4.72 -24.14
C ASP A 520 -0.93 3.37 -23.47
N ILE A 521 -2.00 2.77 -22.94
CA ILE A 521 -1.97 1.55 -22.15
C ILE A 521 -2.42 0.39 -23.05
N TYR A 522 -1.52 -0.56 -23.28
CA TYR A 522 -1.74 -1.74 -24.09
C TYR A 522 -1.74 -3.01 -23.22
N ALA A 523 -2.66 -3.93 -23.48
CA ALA A 523 -2.65 -5.25 -22.89
C ALA A 523 -2.53 -6.31 -24.00
N SER A 524 -1.70 -7.34 -23.75
CA SER A 524 -1.60 -8.51 -24.61
C SER A 524 -2.54 -9.57 -24.06
N LEU A 525 -3.63 -9.83 -24.80
CA LEU A 525 -4.74 -10.67 -24.35
C LEU A 525 -4.95 -11.85 -25.29
N LYS A 526 -5.31 -13.00 -24.71
CA LYS A 526 -5.74 -14.21 -25.43
C LYS A 526 -7.11 -14.66 -24.91
N PHE A 527 -7.90 -15.26 -25.79
CA PHE A 527 -9.24 -15.79 -25.50
C PHE A 527 -9.35 -17.21 -26.04
N THR A 528 -9.83 -18.16 -25.23
CA THR A 528 -9.97 -19.58 -25.61
C THR A 528 -11.39 -20.07 -25.37
N GLY A 529 -11.80 -21.11 -26.08
CA GLY A 529 -13.13 -21.73 -25.99
C GLY A 529 -14.21 -21.07 -26.86
N GLU A 530 -15.30 -21.82 -27.09
CA GLU A 530 -16.39 -21.46 -27.99
C GLU A 530 -17.16 -20.19 -27.59
N ALA A 531 -16.98 -19.71 -26.36
CA ALA A 531 -17.59 -18.47 -25.89
C ALA A 531 -17.05 -17.22 -26.60
N PHE A 532 -15.88 -17.30 -27.26
CA PHE A 532 -15.19 -16.16 -27.85
C PHE A 532 -14.91 -16.35 -29.36
N PRO A 533 -14.88 -15.24 -30.14
CA PRO A 533 -14.37 -15.27 -31.51
C PRO A 533 -12.98 -15.92 -31.58
N PHE A 534 -12.75 -16.72 -32.63
CA PHE A 534 -11.50 -17.47 -32.87
C PHE A 534 -11.14 -18.53 -31.82
N GLY A 535 -11.98 -18.74 -30.80
CA GLY A 535 -11.82 -19.82 -29.84
C GLY A 535 -12.14 -21.18 -30.46
N LYS A 536 -11.42 -22.22 -30.03
CA LYS A 536 -11.59 -23.57 -30.59
C LYS A 536 -12.62 -24.38 -29.82
N LYS A 537 -13.36 -25.21 -30.55
CA LYS A 537 -14.29 -26.18 -29.98
C LYS A 537 -13.54 -27.19 -29.11
N GLY A 538 -14.06 -27.44 -27.91
CA GLY A 538 -13.47 -28.35 -26.93
C GLY A 538 -12.40 -27.73 -26.03
N GLU A 539 -11.93 -26.51 -26.30
CA GLU A 539 -11.09 -25.77 -25.37
C GLU A 539 -11.94 -25.11 -24.26
N PRO A 540 -11.42 -24.99 -23.02
CA PRO A 540 -12.13 -24.26 -21.97
C PRO A 540 -12.31 -22.78 -22.31
N ASP A 541 -13.51 -22.27 -22.06
CA ASP A 541 -13.84 -20.85 -22.13
C ASP A 541 -13.00 -20.07 -21.10
N ALA A 542 -12.05 -19.27 -21.55
CA ALA A 542 -11.15 -18.53 -20.66
C ALA A 542 -10.61 -17.24 -21.28
N VAL A 543 -10.29 -16.30 -20.39
CA VAL A 543 -9.60 -15.05 -20.71
C VAL A 543 -8.19 -15.07 -20.15
N TRP A 544 -7.27 -14.47 -20.89
CA TRP A 544 -5.84 -14.52 -20.60
C TRP A 544 -5.20 -13.14 -20.79
N CYS A 545 -4.21 -12.82 -19.97
CA CYS A 545 -3.37 -11.62 -20.08
C CYS A 545 -1.92 -11.97 -19.68
N ASP A 546 -0.96 -11.76 -20.57
CA ASP A 546 0.45 -12.07 -20.31
C ASP A 546 1.33 -10.84 -20.11
N ARG A 547 0.98 -9.70 -20.72
CA ARG A 547 1.71 -8.43 -20.58
C ARG A 547 0.81 -7.20 -20.61
N LEU A 548 1.25 -6.17 -19.91
CA LEU A 548 0.73 -4.81 -19.95
C LEU A 548 1.88 -3.86 -20.26
N VAL A 549 1.71 -3.00 -21.27
CA VAL A 549 2.71 -2.03 -21.69
C VAL A 549 2.12 -0.62 -21.62
N LEU A 550 2.80 0.28 -20.90
CA LEU A 550 2.42 1.69 -20.82
C LEU A 550 3.46 2.52 -21.56
N VAL A 551 3.05 3.11 -22.68
CA VAL A 551 3.91 3.92 -23.56
C VAL A 551 3.51 5.39 -23.41
N PRO A 552 4.41 6.31 -23.02
CA PRO A 552 4.17 7.74 -23.09
C PRO A 552 3.62 8.14 -24.47
N ALA A 553 2.55 8.92 -24.50
CA ALA A 553 1.79 9.21 -25.71
C ALA A 553 2.57 10.08 -26.73
N ASP A 554 3.70 10.66 -26.33
CA ASP A 554 4.66 11.37 -27.18
C ASP A 554 5.56 10.43 -27.99
N LEU A 555 5.61 9.14 -27.65
CA LEU A 555 6.39 8.14 -28.39
C LEU A 555 5.56 7.55 -29.53
N LYS A 556 6.18 7.47 -30.71
CA LYS A 556 5.61 6.78 -31.86
C LYS A 556 5.96 5.29 -31.80
N ILE A 557 4.94 4.45 -31.71
CA ILE A 557 5.07 3.00 -31.89
C ILE A 557 5.11 2.78 -33.41
N GLY A 558 6.09 2.01 -33.91
CA GLY A 558 6.11 1.61 -35.32
C GLY A 558 4.87 0.78 -35.66
N ASP A 559 4.38 0.90 -36.89
CA ASP A 559 3.17 0.21 -37.34
C ASP A 559 3.26 -1.32 -37.24
#